data_AF-A0A5K3FHS1-F1
#
_entry.id   AF-A0A5K3FHS1-F1
#
_cell.length_a   1.000
_cell.length_b   1.000
_cell.length_c   1.000
_cell.angle_alpha   90.00
_cell.angle_beta   90.00
_cell.angle_gamma   90.00
#
_symmetry.space_group_name_H-M   'P 1'
#
loop_
_entity.id
_entity.type
_entity.pdbx_description
1 polymer ?
#
loop_
_entity_poly.entity_id
_entity_poly.type
_entity_poly.pdbx_seq_one_letter_code
_entity_poly.pdbx_strand_id
1 'polypeptide(L)'
;MDTRNPSPPPCTDSACEMSDHIGESTYSKRWLYTLILQVLTAISTTEDAAPAIEDSLESSLEEELCCLWDITSDQSLLPHLREFQLIPVFTECIHRSKCPRLIEISLGILANLSLDDVECSLISEEPGFMTNTLALLASDDTRVLIELFRLLRSVLASRLHRQAWLDSIHFAPEFIDRVNFILCSSTNASLLMSTISAVETILRIDDNMCELWCNDDLLNSLQEAQNQMWWVVFFLTW
;
A
#
# COMPACT_ATOMS: atom_id res chain seq x y z
N MET A 1 73.00 3.63 -12.83
CA MET A 1 71.92 4.60 -12.58
C MET A 1 70.64 3.81 -12.69
N ASP A 2 70.21 3.24 -11.55
CA ASP A 2 69.07 2.32 -11.52
C ASP A 2 67.78 3.13 -11.56
N THR A 3 67.09 3.07 -12.68
CA THR A 3 65.74 3.58 -12.88
C THR A 3 64.78 2.73 -12.07
N ARG A 4 64.58 3.08 -10.79
CA ARG A 4 63.50 2.52 -9.99
C ARG A 4 62.16 2.91 -10.61
N ASN A 5 61.33 1.90 -10.83
CA ASN A 5 59.92 2.09 -11.15
C ASN A 5 59.27 2.92 -10.01
N PRO A 6 58.40 3.90 -10.30
CA PRO A 6 57.72 4.63 -9.24
C PRO A 6 56.89 3.66 -8.40
N SER A 7 56.84 3.91 -7.10
CA SER A 7 56.02 3.14 -6.17
C SER A 7 54.55 3.19 -6.61
N PRO A 8 53.79 2.09 -6.44
CA PRO A 8 52.35 2.12 -6.67
C PRO A 8 51.73 3.25 -5.83
N PRO A 9 50.66 3.90 -6.32
CA PRO A 9 49.96 4.91 -5.55
C PRO A 9 49.59 4.32 -4.18
N PRO A 10 49.64 5.12 -3.09
CA PRO A 10 49.17 4.64 -1.81
C PRO A 10 47.77 4.08 -2.02
N CYS A 11 47.57 2.82 -1.64
CA CYS A 11 46.24 2.26 -1.48
C CYS A 11 45.55 3.18 -0.49
N THR A 12 44.78 4.13 -1.00
CA THR A 12 43.70 4.71 -0.21
C THR A 12 42.76 3.55 -0.01
N ASP A 13 42.96 2.77 1.05
CA ASP A 13 42.00 1.84 1.63
C ASP A 13 40.82 2.63 2.23
N SER A 14 40.32 3.56 1.42
CA SER A 14 39.21 4.46 1.63
C SER A 14 38.49 4.68 0.29
N ALA A 15 38.53 3.70 -0.62
CA ALA A 15 37.28 3.38 -1.29
C ALA A 15 36.36 2.96 -0.15
N CYS A 16 35.62 3.93 0.40
CA CYS A 16 34.52 3.68 1.29
C CYS A 16 33.75 2.54 0.66
N GLU A 17 33.88 1.32 1.19
CA GLU A 17 33.04 0.21 0.79
C GLU A 17 31.64 0.73 1.11
N MET A 18 30.97 1.24 0.07
CA MET A 18 29.68 1.85 0.21
C MET A 18 28.78 0.70 0.62
N SER A 19 28.50 0.63 1.92
CA SER A 19 27.78 -0.47 2.54
C SER A 19 26.55 -0.73 1.70
N ASP A 20 26.45 -1.93 1.14
CA ASP A 20 25.31 -2.34 0.33
C ASP A 20 24.09 -2.65 1.21
N HIS A 21 24.15 -2.40 2.51
CA HIS A 21 23.07 -2.64 3.45
C HIS A 21 22.07 -1.47 3.48
N ILE A 22 20.78 -1.80 3.59
CA ILE A 22 19.73 -0.82 3.86
C ILE A 22 19.72 -0.54 5.37
N GLY A 23 20.29 0.59 5.79
CA GLY A 23 20.50 0.90 7.19
C GLY A 23 21.36 -0.16 7.89
N GLU A 24 20.92 -0.61 9.06
CA GLU A 24 21.57 -1.69 9.83
C GLU A 24 21.02 -3.10 9.51
N SER A 25 20.21 -3.22 8.45
CA SER A 25 19.61 -4.49 8.06
C SER A 25 20.54 -5.36 7.23
N THR A 26 20.19 -6.65 7.07
CA THR A 26 20.90 -7.56 6.16
C THR A 26 20.49 -7.39 4.69
N TYR A 27 19.51 -6.53 4.39
CA TYR A 27 18.98 -6.36 3.03
C TYR A 27 19.89 -5.52 2.15
N SER A 28 20.01 -5.90 0.88
CA SER A 28 20.89 -5.26 -0.09
C SER A 28 20.22 -4.08 -0.81
N LYS A 29 20.93 -2.95 -0.96
CA LYS A 29 20.48 -1.81 -1.78
C LYS A 29 20.40 -2.19 -3.25
N ARG A 30 21.39 -2.93 -3.76
CA ARG A 30 21.39 -3.45 -5.15
C ARG A 30 20.20 -4.35 -5.43
N TRP A 31 19.84 -5.20 -4.46
CA TRP A 31 18.64 -6.02 -4.56
C TRP A 31 17.40 -5.13 -4.73
N LEU A 32 17.21 -4.13 -3.89
CA LEU A 32 16.04 -3.24 -3.96
C LEU A 32 15.98 -2.45 -5.28
N TYR A 33 17.10 -1.92 -5.76
CA TYR A 33 17.14 -1.29 -7.09
C TYR A 33 16.79 -2.27 -8.21
N THR A 34 17.25 -3.51 -8.14
CA THR A 34 16.92 -4.55 -9.12
C THR A 34 15.42 -4.85 -9.10
N LEU A 35 14.84 -4.99 -7.90
CA LEU A 35 13.41 -5.20 -7.71
C LEU A 35 12.58 -4.05 -8.30
N ILE A 36 12.95 -2.80 -8.02
CA ILE A 36 12.27 -1.62 -8.58
C ILE A 36 12.30 -1.64 -10.12
N LEU A 37 13.45 -1.94 -10.71
CA LEU A 37 13.57 -2.04 -12.18
C LEU A 37 12.71 -3.16 -12.77
N GLN A 38 12.60 -4.30 -12.07
CA GLN A 38 11.72 -5.40 -12.49
C GLN A 38 10.23 -4.98 -12.44
N VAL A 39 9.80 -4.31 -11.37
CA VAL A 39 8.43 -3.79 -11.22
C VAL A 39 8.11 -2.78 -12.32
N LEU A 40 8.98 -1.80 -12.54
CA LEU A 40 8.80 -0.79 -13.59
C LEU A 40 8.76 -1.43 -15.00
N THR A 41 9.55 -2.46 -15.23
CA THR A 41 9.51 -3.22 -16.48
C THR A 41 8.17 -3.94 -16.64
N ALA A 42 7.69 -4.62 -15.60
CA ALA A 42 6.41 -5.34 -15.63
C ALA A 42 5.24 -4.41 -15.97
N ILE A 43 5.14 -3.23 -15.33
CA ILE A 43 4.04 -2.28 -15.58
C ILE A 43 4.17 -1.55 -16.93
N SER A 44 5.37 -1.40 -17.47
CA SER A 44 5.58 -0.81 -18.80
C SER A 44 5.10 -1.70 -19.94
N THR A 45 5.27 -3.03 -19.80
CA THR A 45 4.85 -4.00 -20.84
C THR A 45 3.33 -4.12 -21.00
N THR A 46 2.56 -3.61 -20.04
CA THR A 46 1.10 -3.67 -20.04
C THR A 46 0.44 -2.72 -21.06
N GLU A 47 1.19 -1.80 -21.68
CA GLU A 47 0.66 -0.82 -22.66
C GLU A 47 0.54 -1.35 -24.10
N ASP A 48 1.45 -2.23 -24.54
CA ASP A 48 1.59 -2.62 -25.96
C ASP A 48 1.06 -4.03 -26.28
N ALA A 49 0.69 -4.81 -25.26
CA ALA A 49 0.08 -6.11 -25.45
C ALA A 49 -1.45 -5.98 -25.54
N ALA A 50 -2.04 -6.46 -26.64
CA ALA A 50 -3.45 -6.87 -26.68
C ALA A 50 -3.80 -7.66 -25.39
N PRO A 51 -5.06 -7.67 -24.90
CA PRO A 51 -5.41 -8.12 -23.54
C PRO A 51 -5.18 -9.62 -23.38
N ALA A 52 -3.92 -10.01 -23.30
CA ALA A 52 -3.47 -11.23 -22.71
C ALA A 52 -3.63 -10.97 -21.22
N ILE A 53 -4.60 -11.69 -20.68
CA ILE A 53 -4.85 -11.86 -19.26
C ILE A 53 -3.53 -12.30 -18.62
N GLU A 54 -2.72 -11.35 -18.20
CA GLU A 54 -1.68 -11.57 -17.19
C GLU A 54 -2.19 -10.95 -15.90
N ASP A 55 -3.33 -11.46 -15.43
CA ASP A 55 -3.91 -11.16 -14.12
C ASP A 55 -3.05 -11.74 -12.97
N SER A 56 -1.97 -12.45 -13.30
CA SER A 56 -1.08 -13.14 -12.37
C SER A 56 0.30 -12.52 -12.33
N LEU A 57 0.80 -12.30 -11.12
CA LEU A 57 2.17 -11.86 -10.85
C LEU A 57 3.13 -13.05 -10.97
N GLU A 58 4.31 -12.87 -11.57
CA GLU A 58 5.34 -13.91 -11.60
C GLU A 58 5.73 -14.27 -10.16
N SER A 59 5.75 -15.56 -9.82
CA SER A 59 5.97 -16.01 -8.43
C SER A 59 7.30 -15.53 -7.84
N SER A 60 8.35 -15.44 -8.66
CA SER A 60 9.65 -14.92 -8.23
C SER A 60 9.56 -13.44 -7.83
N LEU A 61 8.90 -12.62 -8.66
CA LEU A 61 8.68 -11.20 -8.40
C LEU A 61 7.74 -11.00 -7.20
N GLU A 62 6.71 -11.84 -7.05
CA GLU A 62 5.81 -11.82 -5.89
C GLU A 62 6.57 -12.05 -4.59
N GLU A 63 7.44 -13.05 -4.53
CA GLU A 63 8.25 -13.36 -3.35
C GLU A 63 9.14 -12.17 -2.96
N GLU A 64 9.82 -11.56 -3.93
CA GLU A 64 10.68 -10.39 -3.68
C GLU A 64 9.88 -9.15 -3.24
N LEU A 65 8.69 -8.95 -3.81
CA LEU A 65 7.78 -7.88 -3.39
C LEU A 65 7.22 -8.12 -1.99
N CYS A 66 6.94 -9.36 -1.60
CA CYS A 66 6.55 -9.70 -0.24
C CYS A 66 7.69 -9.44 0.75
N CYS A 67 8.94 -9.76 0.38
CA CYS A 67 10.11 -9.38 1.17
C CYS A 67 10.17 -7.85 1.37
N LEU A 68 9.94 -7.05 0.32
CA LEU A 68 9.89 -5.58 0.46
C LEU A 68 8.74 -5.12 1.35
N TRP A 69 7.56 -5.73 1.23
CA TRP A 69 6.43 -5.45 2.12
C TRP A 69 6.82 -5.72 3.58
N ASP A 70 7.43 -6.86 3.88
CA ASP A 70 7.92 -7.18 5.23
C ASP A 70 8.95 -6.14 5.72
N ILE A 71 9.90 -5.72 4.88
CA ILE A 71 10.88 -4.66 5.21
C ILE A 71 10.18 -3.35 5.58
N THR A 72 9.19 -2.92 4.79
CA THR A 72 8.48 -1.66 5.04
C THR A 72 7.67 -1.68 6.33
N SER A 73 7.34 -2.87 6.87
CA SER A 73 6.66 -2.98 8.17
C SER A 73 7.56 -2.57 9.35
N ASP A 74 8.89 -2.58 9.18
CA ASP A 74 9.84 -2.11 10.16
C ASP A 74 10.04 -0.59 10.03
N GLN A 75 9.39 0.16 10.93
CA GLN A 75 9.46 1.63 10.96
C GLN A 75 10.89 2.18 11.11
N SER A 76 11.83 1.40 11.68
CA SER A 76 13.22 1.83 11.82
C SER A 76 13.98 1.88 10.49
N LEU A 77 13.49 1.15 9.48
CA LEU A 77 14.08 1.11 8.15
C LEU A 77 13.51 2.15 7.20
N LEU A 78 12.32 2.71 7.47
CA LEU A 78 11.66 3.69 6.59
C LEU A 78 12.55 4.89 6.22
N PRO A 79 13.30 5.53 7.14
CA PRO A 79 14.19 6.63 6.77
C PRO A 79 15.28 6.24 5.76
N HIS A 80 15.69 4.97 5.75
CA HIS A 80 16.68 4.42 4.82
C HIS A 80 16.08 4.05 3.47
N LEU A 81 14.76 3.82 3.39
CA LEU A 81 14.06 3.50 2.15
C LEU A 81 13.76 4.74 1.28
N ARG A 82 13.82 5.95 1.86
CA ARG A 82 13.50 7.20 1.16
C ARG A 82 14.36 7.43 -0.10
N GLU A 83 15.61 6.98 -0.08
CA GLU A 83 16.53 7.15 -1.22
C GLU A 83 16.06 6.39 -2.48
N PHE A 84 15.21 5.37 -2.31
CA PHE A 84 14.74 4.51 -3.39
C PHE A 84 13.47 5.01 -4.08
N GLN A 85 12.82 6.05 -3.57
CA GLN A 85 11.60 6.65 -4.14
C GLN A 85 10.51 5.61 -4.46
N LEU A 86 10.14 4.81 -3.45
CA LEU A 86 9.18 3.72 -3.62
C LEU A 86 7.76 4.22 -3.95
N ILE A 87 7.38 5.42 -3.49
CA ILE A 87 6.03 5.98 -3.67
C ILE A 87 5.65 6.07 -5.16
N PRO A 88 6.39 6.78 -6.03
CA PRO A 88 6.07 6.83 -7.47
C PRO A 88 5.95 5.45 -8.14
N VAL A 89 6.76 4.48 -7.70
CA VAL A 89 6.74 3.12 -8.27
C VAL A 89 5.42 2.42 -7.96
N PHE A 90 5.01 2.42 -6.68
CA PHE A 90 3.82 1.67 -6.25
C PHE A 90 2.50 2.40 -6.50
N THR A 91 2.53 3.74 -6.59
CA THR A 91 1.37 4.50 -7.09
C THR A 91 1.11 4.21 -8.58
N GLU A 92 2.17 4.08 -9.39
CA GLU A 92 2.05 3.67 -10.79
C GLU A 92 1.54 2.23 -10.94
N CYS A 93 1.99 1.30 -10.07
CA CYS A 93 1.41 -0.05 -10.01
C CYS A 93 -0.10 -0.03 -9.78
N ILE A 94 -0.58 0.79 -8.84
CA ILE A 94 -2.02 0.94 -8.58
C ILE A 94 -2.74 1.56 -9.77
N HIS A 95 -2.13 2.52 -10.45
CA HIS A 95 -2.75 3.22 -11.58
C HIS A 95 -2.91 2.32 -12.81
N ARG A 96 -1.93 1.45 -13.09
CA ARG A 96 -1.83 0.74 -14.38
C ARG A 96 -2.06 -0.76 -14.31
N SER A 97 -1.79 -1.39 -13.17
CA SER A 97 -1.89 -2.83 -13.05
C SER A 97 -3.34 -3.29 -13.14
N LYS A 98 -3.56 -4.45 -13.76
CA LYS A 98 -4.80 -5.22 -13.65
C LYS A 98 -4.64 -6.44 -12.74
N CYS A 99 -3.41 -6.76 -12.34
CA CYS A 99 -3.11 -7.88 -11.46
C CYS A 99 -3.48 -7.51 -10.00
N PRO A 100 -4.52 -8.14 -9.39
CA PRO A 100 -4.96 -7.79 -8.04
C PRO A 100 -3.88 -8.02 -7.00
N ARG A 101 -3.03 -9.04 -7.17
CA ARG A 101 -1.93 -9.34 -6.25
C ARG A 101 -0.88 -8.24 -6.23
N LEU A 102 -0.53 -7.68 -7.38
CA LEU A 102 0.40 -6.55 -7.44
C LEU A 102 -0.22 -5.30 -6.79
N ILE A 103 -1.51 -5.03 -7.04
CA ILE A 103 -2.23 -3.91 -6.42
C ILE A 103 -2.28 -4.08 -4.90
N GLU A 104 -2.62 -5.27 -4.40
CA GLU A 104 -2.63 -5.62 -2.98
C GLU A 104 -1.28 -5.31 -2.32
N ILE A 105 -0.18 -5.84 -2.87
CA ILE A 105 1.16 -5.62 -2.31
C ILE A 105 1.54 -4.14 -2.37
N SER A 106 1.21 -3.45 -3.47
CA SER A 106 1.49 -2.02 -3.64
C SER A 106 0.77 -1.17 -2.59
N LEU A 107 -0.52 -1.40 -2.37
CA LEU A 107 -1.29 -0.77 -1.29
C LEU A 107 -0.67 -1.08 0.07
N GLY A 108 -0.24 -2.33 0.26
CA GLY A 108 0.32 -2.77 1.51
C GLY A 108 1.64 -2.08 1.87
N ILE A 109 2.54 -1.94 0.89
CA ILE A 109 3.79 -1.18 1.01
C ILE A 109 3.48 0.29 1.30
N LEU A 110 2.60 0.94 0.51
CA LEU A 110 2.26 2.35 0.70
C LEU A 110 1.61 2.62 2.06
N ALA A 111 0.78 1.70 2.56
CA ALA A 111 0.16 1.82 3.88
C ALA A 111 1.18 1.76 5.02
N ASN A 112 2.28 1.03 4.85
CA ASN A 112 3.39 1.02 5.79
C ASN A 112 4.23 2.29 5.68
N LEU A 113 4.57 2.73 4.46
CA LEU A 113 5.30 3.97 4.21
C LEU A 113 4.57 5.18 4.79
N SER A 114 3.25 5.25 4.67
CA SER A 114 2.45 6.37 5.18
C SER A 114 2.43 6.51 6.71
N LEU A 115 3.03 5.57 7.46
CA LEU A 115 3.26 5.73 8.91
C LEU A 115 4.40 6.70 9.21
N ASP A 116 5.29 6.97 8.26
CA ASP A 116 6.28 8.04 8.33
C ASP A 116 5.69 9.34 7.78
N ASP A 117 5.75 10.42 8.56
CA ASP A 117 5.11 11.70 8.19
C ASP A 117 5.65 12.28 6.86
N VAL A 118 6.94 12.08 6.55
CA VAL A 118 7.53 12.59 5.30
C VAL A 118 6.97 11.83 4.10
N GLU A 119 6.97 10.51 4.17
CA GLU A 119 6.39 9.66 3.13
C GLU A 119 4.87 9.86 3.00
N CYS A 120 4.15 10.06 4.11
CA CYS A 120 2.71 10.37 4.11
C CYS A 120 2.41 11.67 3.36
N SER A 121 3.24 12.70 3.53
CA SER A 121 3.15 13.95 2.75
C SER A 121 3.28 13.68 1.26
N LEU A 122 4.33 12.95 0.87
CA LEU A 122 4.59 12.60 -0.52
C LEU A 122 3.43 11.81 -1.13
N ILE A 123 2.94 10.77 -0.45
CA ILE A 123 1.77 9.98 -0.88
C ILE A 123 0.53 10.87 -1.08
N SER A 124 0.31 11.84 -0.19
CA SER A 124 -0.87 12.71 -0.23
C SER A 124 -0.76 13.80 -1.30
N GLU A 125 0.44 14.08 -1.79
CA GLU A 125 0.72 15.03 -2.87
C GLU A 125 0.81 14.37 -4.25
N GLU A 126 0.87 13.04 -4.32
CA GLU A 126 0.92 12.29 -5.58
C GLU A 126 -0.33 12.55 -6.44
N PRO A 127 -0.17 13.10 -7.66
CA PRO A 127 -1.29 13.52 -8.49
C PRO A 127 -2.25 12.37 -8.82
N GLY A 128 -3.53 12.55 -8.46
CA GLY A 128 -4.58 11.58 -8.76
C GLY A 128 -4.52 10.29 -7.93
N PHE A 129 -3.53 10.12 -7.05
CA PHE A 129 -3.38 8.90 -6.26
C PHE A 129 -4.57 8.64 -5.35
N MET A 130 -5.05 9.65 -4.62
CA MET A 130 -6.22 9.54 -3.75
C MET A 130 -7.47 9.09 -4.54
N THR A 131 -7.74 9.70 -5.69
CA THR A 131 -8.88 9.36 -6.54
C THR A 131 -8.76 7.93 -7.09
N ASN A 132 -7.60 7.54 -7.60
CA ASN A 132 -7.35 6.19 -8.11
C ASN A 132 -7.49 5.13 -7.01
N THR A 133 -6.97 5.44 -5.82
CA THR A 133 -7.08 4.58 -4.64
C THR A 133 -8.53 4.39 -4.23
N LEU A 134 -9.32 5.46 -4.14
CA LEU A 134 -10.75 5.36 -3.80
C LEU A 134 -11.56 4.62 -4.88
N ALA A 135 -11.16 4.69 -6.15
CA ALA A 135 -11.79 3.92 -7.22
C ALA A 135 -11.64 2.40 -7.05
N LEU A 136 -10.62 1.93 -6.31
CA LEU A 136 -10.45 0.51 -5.98
C LEU A 136 -11.56 -0.05 -5.08
N LEU A 137 -12.42 0.78 -4.49
CA LEU A 137 -13.64 0.31 -3.79
C LEU A 137 -14.60 -0.47 -4.71
N ALA A 138 -14.45 -0.33 -6.03
CA ALA A 138 -15.19 -1.13 -7.00
C ALA A 138 -14.54 -2.49 -7.31
N SER A 139 -13.40 -2.83 -6.69
CA SER A 139 -12.74 -4.13 -6.86
C SER A 139 -13.54 -5.26 -6.22
N ASP A 140 -13.61 -6.40 -6.90
CA ASP A 140 -14.15 -7.65 -6.34
C ASP A 140 -13.08 -8.43 -5.54
N ASP A 141 -11.80 -8.02 -5.61
CA ASP A 141 -10.72 -8.69 -4.89
C ASP A 141 -10.70 -8.27 -3.42
N THR A 142 -10.96 -9.26 -2.56
CA THR A 142 -11.04 -9.07 -1.11
C THR A 142 -9.74 -8.54 -0.50
N ARG A 143 -8.58 -8.97 -1.00
CA ARG A 143 -7.29 -8.58 -0.41
C ARG A 143 -6.94 -7.15 -0.79
N VAL A 144 -7.20 -6.75 -2.02
CA VAL A 144 -7.11 -5.34 -2.46
C VAL A 144 -7.96 -4.45 -1.57
N LEU A 145 -9.22 -4.83 -1.32
CA LEU A 145 -10.11 -4.04 -0.44
C LEU A 145 -9.61 -3.96 1.01
N ILE A 146 -9.09 -5.06 1.57
CA ILE A 146 -8.51 -5.07 2.92
C ILE A 146 -7.36 -4.06 3.03
N GLU A 147 -6.43 -4.08 2.07
CA GLU A 147 -5.26 -3.21 2.06
C GLU A 147 -5.61 -1.76 1.73
N LEU A 148 -6.64 -1.54 0.90
CA LEU A 148 -7.21 -0.21 0.65
C LEU A 148 -7.70 0.43 1.96
N PHE A 149 -8.52 -0.28 2.74
CA PHE A 149 -8.99 0.23 4.04
C PHE A 149 -7.85 0.39 5.05
N ARG A 150 -6.81 -0.45 4.99
CA ARG A 150 -5.63 -0.30 5.83
C ARG A 150 -4.83 0.97 5.46
N LEU A 151 -4.64 1.24 4.18
CA LEU A 151 -4.03 2.48 3.69
C LEU A 151 -4.82 3.71 4.15
N LEU A 152 -6.14 3.72 3.94
CA LEU A 152 -7.01 4.82 4.39
C LEU A 152 -6.86 5.09 5.89
N ARG A 153 -6.83 4.05 6.72
CA ARG A 153 -6.60 4.22 8.16
C ARG A 153 -5.21 4.78 8.47
N SER A 154 -4.19 4.35 7.74
CA SER A 154 -2.80 4.80 7.93
C SER A 154 -2.66 6.28 7.60
N VAL A 155 -3.13 6.72 6.42
CA VAL A 155 -3.05 8.14 6.01
C VAL A 155 -3.94 9.04 6.88
N LEU A 156 -5.11 8.57 7.32
CA LEU A 156 -6.00 9.33 8.21
C LEU A 156 -5.43 9.47 9.64
N ALA A 157 -4.47 8.62 10.02
CA ALA A 157 -3.77 8.76 11.31
C ALA A 157 -2.86 10.00 11.33
N SER A 158 -2.35 10.44 10.17
CA SER A 158 -1.55 11.66 10.07
C SER A 158 -2.43 12.91 10.22
N ARG A 159 -2.22 13.67 11.30
CA ARG A 159 -2.98 14.91 11.56
C ARG A 159 -2.72 16.00 10.52
N LEU A 160 -1.58 15.95 9.84
CA LEU A 160 -1.17 16.93 8.85
C LEU A 160 -1.85 16.69 7.49
N HIS A 161 -2.02 15.42 7.11
CA HIS A 161 -2.46 15.07 5.75
C HIS A 161 -3.89 14.52 5.69
N ARG A 162 -4.48 14.10 6.82
CA ARG A 162 -5.83 13.52 6.85
C ARG A 162 -6.92 14.37 6.18
N GLN A 163 -6.82 15.70 6.21
CA GLN A 163 -7.87 16.55 5.64
C GLN A 163 -8.00 16.36 4.12
N ALA A 164 -6.88 16.25 3.40
CA ALA A 164 -6.91 16.03 1.95
C ALA A 164 -7.58 14.70 1.58
N TRP A 165 -7.38 13.66 2.41
CA TRP A 165 -8.02 12.36 2.25
C TRP A 165 -9.51 12.41 2.59
N LEU A 166 -9.90 13.10 3.66
CA LEU A 166 -11.32 13.30 4.00
C LEU A 166 -12.06 14.07 2.90
N ASP A 167 -11.45 15.14 2.38
CA ASP A 167 -12.02 15.89 1.27
C ASP A 167 -12.21 14.98 0.04
N SER A 168 -11.20 14.16 -0.28
CA SER A 168 -11.28 13.20 -1.38
C SER A 168 -12.38 12.15 -1.18
N ILE A 169 -12.60 11.69 0.07
CA ILE A 169 -13.70 10.79 0.43
C ILE A 169 -15.05 11.47 0.27
N HIS A 170 -15.20 12.72 0.74
CA HIS A 170 -16.43 13.52 0.57
C HIS A 170 -16.80 13.69 -0.89
N PHE A 171 -15.81 13.91 -1.76
CA PHE A 171 -16.02 14.08 -3.20
C PHE A 171 -16.13 12.77 -3.97
N ALA A 172 -15.99 11.60 -3.32
CA ALA A 172 -16.18 10.29 -3.95
C ALA A 172 -17.65 9.86 -3.84
N PRO A 173 -18.48 10.01 -4.90
CA PRO A 173 -19.93 9.88 -4.80
C PRO A 173 -20.41 8.48 -4.40
N GLU A 174 -19.66 7.43 -4.75
CA GLU A 174 -20.02 6.05 -4.47
C GLU A 174 -19.40 5.52 -3.16
N PHE A 175 -18.63 6.33 -2.42
CA PHE A 175 -17.86 5.83 -1.27
C PHE A 175 -18.75 5.16 -0.22
N ILE A 176 -19.79 5.87 0.23
CA ILE A 176 -20.73 5.39 1.25
C ILE A 176 -21.46 4.15 0.75
N ASP A 177 -21.98 4.19 -0.48
CA ASP A 177 -22.74 3.08 -1.07
C ASP A 177 -21.88 1.81 -1.21
N ARG A 178 -20.62 1.94 -1.63
CA ARG A 178 -19.69 0.81 -1.75
C ARG A 178 -19.33 0.23 -0.40
N VAL A 179 -19.10 1.08 0.60
CA VAL A 179 -18.80 0.59 1.95
C VAL A 179 -20.01 -0.14 2.55
N ASN A 180 -21.21 0.42 2.44
CA ASN A 180 -22.44 -0.25 2.88
C ASN A 180 -22.64 -1.57 2.14
N PHE A 181 -22.39 -1.61 0.83
CA PHE A 181 -22.45 -2.83 0.04
C PHE A 181 -21.49 -3.91 0.56
N ILE A 182 -20.23 -3.56 0.86
CA ILE A 182 -19.25 -4.49 1.43
C ILE A 182 -19.72 -5.04 2.77
N LEU A 183 -20.21 -4.18 3.66
CA LEU A 183 -20.74 -4.57 4.97
C LEU A 183 -21.94 -5.52 4.87
N CYS A 184 -22.80 -5.32 3.87
CA CYS A 184 -23.97 -6.17 3.63
C CYS A 184 -23.66 -7.48 2.89
N SER A 185 -22.57 -7.56 2.12
CA SER A 185 -22.39 -8.61 1.11
C SER A 185 -21.16 -9.50 1.30
N SER A 186 -20.22 -9.13 2.16
CA SER A 186 -18.97 -9.87 2.35
C SER A 186 -19.02 -10.86 3.52
N THR A 187 -18.84 -12.15 3.25
CA THR A 187 -18.65 -13.17 4.31
C THR A 187 -17.22 -13.25 4.84
N ASN A 188 -16.28 -12.46 4.30
CA ASN A 188 -14.90 -12.44 4.77
C ASN A 188 -14.76 -11.57 6.02
N ALA A 189 -14.49 -12.20 7.17
CA ALA A 189 -14.37 -11.51 8.45
C ALA A 189 -13.24 -10.47 8.48
N SER A 190 -12.10 -10.72 7.82
CA SER A 190 -11.00 -9.76 7.77
C SER A 190 -11.37 -8.50 6.99
N LEU A 191 -12.09 -8.65 5.87
CA LEU A 191 -12.60 -7.51 5.10
C LEU A 191 -13.63 -6.72 5.89
N LEU A 192 -14.59 -7.40 6.53
CA LEU A 192 -15.59 -6.74 7.37
C LEU A 192 -14.93 -5.96 8.51
N MET A 193 -13.97 -6.56 9.23
CA MET A 193 -13.25 -5.89 10.31
C MET A 193 -12.41 -4.71 9.82
N SER A 194 -11.74 -4.84 8.68
CA SER A 194 -10.96 -3.73 8.08
C SER A 194 -11.88 -2.57 7.69
N THR A 195 -13.00 -2.88 7.05
CA THR A 195 -14.03 -1.92 6.63
C THR A 195 -14.61 -1.19 7.84
N ILE A 196 -15.08 -1.92 8.86
CA ILE A 196 -15.64 -1.34 10.09
C ILE A 196 -14.62 -0.43 10.77
N SER A 197 -13.37 -0.85 10.87
CA SER A 197 -12.32 -0.05 11.49
C SER A 197 -12.02 1.25 10.72
N ALA A 198 -12.12 1.22 9.39
CA ALA A 198 -11.96 2.41 8.56
C ALA A 198 -13.16 3.36 8.72
N VAL A 199 -14.38 2.84 8.73
CA VAL A 199 -15.61 3.60 9.02
C VAL A 199 -15.51 4.28 10.38
N GLU A 200 -15.18 3.53 11.44
CA GLU A 200 -14.99 4.08 12.79
C GLU A 200 -13.95 5.22 12.79
N THR A 201 -12.85 5.02 12.07
CA THR A 201 -11.78 6.03 11.97
C THR A 201 -12.29 7.32 11.31
N ILE A 202 -13.02 7.21 10.19
CA ILE A 202 -13.58 8.36 9.46
C ILE A 202 -14.60 9.08 10.33
N LEU A 203 -15.60 8.38 10.86
CA LEU A 203 -16.70 8.97 11.64
C LEU A 203 -16.21 9.63 12.94
N ARG A 204 -15.10 9.14 13.51
CA ARG A 204 -14.48 9.74 14.70
C ARG A 204 -13.74 11.05 14.39
N ILE A 205 -13.27 11.23 13.17
CA ILE A 205 -12.44 12.38 12.79
C ILE A 205 -13.27 13.47 12.10
N ASP A 206 -14.30 13.08 11.36
CA ASP A 206 -15.09 13.96 10.51
C ASP A 206 -16.56 13.99 10.93
N ASP A 207 -16.92 15.06 11.63
CA ASP A 207 -18.29 15.28 12.11
C ASP A 207 -19.31 15.39 10.96
N ASN A 208 -18.93 15.94 9.81
CA ASN A 208 -19.84 16.05 8.66
C ASN A 208 -20.13 14.67 8.06
N MET A 209 -19.11 13.81 7.94
CA MET A 209 -19.31 12.41 7.55
C MET A 209 -20.17 11.68 8.58
N CYS A 210 -19.97 11.96 9.87
CA CYS A 210 -20.78 11.39 10.94
C CYS A 210 -22.26 11.75 10.80
N GLU A 211 -22.58 13.03 10.58
CA GLU A 211 -23.95 13.50 10.38
C GLU A 211 -24.59 12.93 9.10
N LEU A 212 -23.81 12.79 8.02
CA LEU A 212 -24.30 12.27 6.74
C LEU A 212 -24.57 10.75 6.78
N TRP A 213 -23.65 9.99 7.38
CA TRP A 213 -23.62 8.53 7.25
C TRP A 213 -24.23 7.77 8.43
N CYS A 214 -24.31 8.37 9.63
CA CYS A 214 -24.93 7.72 10.80
C CYS A 214 -26.47 7.69 10.70
N ASN A 215 -26.97 6.87 9.80
CA ASN A 215 -28.39 6.65 9.54
C ASN A 215 -28.76 5.16 9.62
N ASP A 216 -30.04 4.84 9.38
CA ASP A 216 -30.54 3.46 9.46
C ASP A 216 -29.83 2.53 8.47
N ASP A 217 -29.38 3.01 7.31
CA ASP A 217 -28.70 2.17 6.31
C ASP A 217 -27.33 1.69 6.83
N LEU A 218 -26.54 2.56 7.45
CA LEU A 218 -25.30 2.16 8.09
C LEU A 218 -25.54 1.20 9.25
N LEU A 219 -26.53 1.48 10.11
CA LEU A 219 -26.86 0.61 11.25
C LEU A 219 -27.28 -0.80 10.79
N ASN A 220 -28.12 -0.88 9.77
CA ASN A 220 -28.54 -2.15 9.16
C ASN A 220 -27.35 -2.88 8.53
N SER A 221 -26.48 -2.16 7.83
CA SER A 221 -25.27 -2.72 7.21
C SER A 221 -24.31 -3.30 8.26
N LEU A 222 -24.11 -2.60 9.38
CA LEU A 222 -23.29 -3.07 10.50
C LEU A 222 -23.90 -4.28 11.20
N GLN A 223 -25.22 -4.30 11.38
CA GLN A 223 -25.93 -5.45 11.95
C GLN A 223 -25.79 -6.68 11.05
N GLU A 224 -25.89 -6.51 9.73
CA GLU A 224 -25.71 -7.59 8.77
C GLU A 224 -24.26 -8.12 8.78
N ALA A 225 -23.27 -7.22 8.76
CA ALA A 225 -21.86 -7.60 8.92
C ALA A 225 -21.63 -8.40 10.21
N GLN A 226 -22.25 -8.00 11.33
CA GLN A 226 -22.18 -8.72 12.60
C GLN A 226 -22.77 -10.13 12.49
N ASN A 227 -23.95 -10.25 11.88
CA ASN A 227 -24.59 -11.55 11.66
C ASN A 227 -23.67 -12.46 10.84
N GLN A 228 -23.10 -11.96 9.76
CA GLN A 228 -22.20 -12.70 8.87
C GLN A 228 -20.96 -13.21 9.61
N MET A 229 -20.35 -12.40 10.47
CA MET A 229 -19.21 -12.82 11.30
C MET A 229 -19.59 -13.87 12.36
N TRP A 230 -20.80 -13.81 12.92
CA TRP A 230 -21.28 -14.80 13.89
C TRP A 230 -21.41 -16.20 13.30
N TRP A 231 -21.83 -16.33 12.03
CA TRP A 231 -21.89 -17.62 11.35
C TRP A 231 -20.51 -18.29 11.25
N VAL A 232 -19.43 -17.51 11.04
CA VAL A 232 -18.05 -18.04 10.97
C VAL A 232 -17.62 -18.70 12.29
N VAL A 233 -18.01 -18.13 13.43
CA VAL A 233 -17.69 -18.70 14.76
C VAL A 233 -18.45 -20.01 15.01
N PHE A 234 -19.67 -20.14 14.49
CA PHE A 234 -20.48 -21.35 14.67
C PHE A 234 -20.00 -22.53 13.82
N PHE A 235 -19.41 -22.29 12.64
CA PHE A 235 -18.86 -23.36 11.79
C PHE A 235 -17.46 -23.85 12.20
N LEU A 236 -16.70 -23.04 12.96
CA LEU A 236 -15.39 -23.46 13.51
C LEU A 236 -15.50 -24.26 14.82
N THR A 237 -16.72 -24.43 15.35
CA THR A 237 -16.99 -25.12 16.61
C THR A 237 -17.61 -26.51 16.44
N TRP A 238 -17.60 -27.06 15.21
CA TRP A 238 -18.02 -28.44 14.90
C TRP A 238 -16.95 -29.21 14.13
#